data_AF-A0A5F2H5D2-F1
#
_entry.id   AF-A0A5F2H5D2-F1
#
_cell.length_a   1.000
_cell.length_b   1.000
_cell.length_c   1.000
_cell.angle_alpha   90.00
_cell.angle_beta   90.00
_cell.angle_gamma   90.00
#
_symmetry.space_group_name_H-M   'P 1'
#
loop_
_entity.id
_entity.type
_entity.pdbx_description
1 polymer ?
#
loop_
_entity_poly.entity_id
_entity_poly.type
_entity_poly.pdbx_seq_one_letter_code
_entity_poly.pdbx_strand_id
1 'polypeptide(L)' 'MAKSHLTAFDADIIRTTFLKEVHESKLPKSEWQNLARRLVEAYTGQQEVDPQLVDWIVQGGT' A
#
# COMPACT_ATOMS: atom_id res chain seq x y z
N MET A 1 16.12 -7.11 -10.38
CA MET A 1 16.13 -5.66 -10.66
C MET A 1 15.17 -5.02 -9.67
N ALA A 2 15.65 -4.39 -8.61
CA ALA A 2 14.76 -3.62 -7.74
C ALA A 2 14.25 -2.43 -8.55
N LYS A 3 12.94 -2.31 -8.75
CA LYS A 3 12.35 -1.10 -9.34
C LYS A 3 12.61 0.02 -8.33
N SER A 4 13.56 0.90 -8.64
CA SER A 4 13.98 1.98 -7.74
C SER A 4 12.91 3.05 -7.53
N HIS A 5 11.88 3.07 -8.38
CA HIS A 5 10.74 3.99 -8.26
C HIS A 5 9.43 3.27 -8.53
N LEU A 6 8.44 3.50 -7.65
CA LEU A 6 7.06 3.16 -7.92
C LEU A 6 6.52 4.07 -9.01
N THR A 7 6.03 3.48 -10.10
CA THR A 7 5.23 4.23 -11.05
C THR A 7 3.82 4.46 -10.49
N ALA A 8 3.09 5.41 -11.06
CA ALA A 8 1.67 5.60 -10.71
C ALA A 8 0.84 4.33 -10.91
N PHE A 9 1.18 3.52 -11.92
CA PHE A 9 0.54 2.23 -12.17
C PHE A 9 0.86 1.19 -11.08
N ASP A 10 2.12 1.12 -10.64
CA ASP A 10 2.51 0.23 -9.54
C ASP A 10 1.79 0.61 -8.23
N ALA A 11 1.67 1.92 -7.95
CA ALA A 11 0.93 2.43 -6.80
C ALA A 11 -0.57 2.06 -6.85
N ASP A 12 -1.18 2.08 -8.04
CA ASP A 12 -2.59 1.69 -8.22
C ASP A 12 -2.82 0.18 -8.04
N ILE A 13 -1.87 -0.66 -8.47
CA ILE A 13 -1.88 -2.12 -8.20
C ILE A 13 -1.83 -2.37 -6.69
N ILE A 14 -0.91 -1.70 -5.99
CA ILE A 14 -0.77 -1.83 -4.53
C ILE A 14 -2.06 -1.39 -3.84
N ARG A 15 -2.65 -0.27 -4.28
CA ARG A 15 -3.90 0.26 -3.73
C ARG A 15 -5.07 -0.68 -3.94
N THR A 16 -5.21 -1.27 -5.12
CA THR A 16 -6.28 -2.24 -5.41
C THR A 16 -6.12 -3.50 -4.56
N THR A 17 -4.89 -3.98 -4.40
CA THR A 17 -4.56 -5.12 -3.52
C THR A 17 -4.89 -4.81 -2.06
N PHE A 18 -4.52 -3.62 -1.60
CA PHE A 18 -4.84 -3.12 -0.26
C PHE A 18 -6.36 -3.10 -0.01
N LEU A 19 -7.14 -2.49 -0.92
CA LEU A 19 -8.59 -2.38 -0.78
C LEU A 19 -9.26 -3.76 -0.73
N LYS A 20 -8.79 -4.70 -1.57
CA LYS A 20 -9.28 -6.07 -1.58
C LYS A 20 -9.01 -6.77 -0.25
N GLU A 21 -7.78 -6.71 0.25
CA GLU A 21 -7.39 -7.35 1.50
C GLU A 21 -8.15 -6.75 2.71
N VAL A 22 -8.30 -5.43 2.76
CA VAL A 22 -9.10 -4.75 3.80
C VAL A 22 -10.55 -5.23 3.81
N HIS A 23 -11.13 -5.40 2.62
CA HIS A 23 -12.52 -5.84 2.48
C HIS A 23 -12.70 -7.32 2.84
N GLU A 24 -11.83 -8.18 2.33
CA GLU A 24 -11.90 -9.64 2.54
C GLU A 24 -11.59 -10.01 4.00
N SER A 25 -10.55 -9.43 4.58
CA SER A 25 -10.10 -9.71 5.95
C SER A 25 -10.83 -8.87 7.01
N LYS A 26 -11.76 -7.99 6.60
CA LYS A 26 -12.50 -7.05 7.49
C LYS A 26 -11.56 -6.32 8.45
N LEU A 27 -10.44 -5.84 7.92
CA LEU A 27 -9.37 -5.29 8.76
C LEU A 27 -9.82 -3.98 9.43
N PRO A 28 -9.53 -3.80 10.73
CA PRO A 28 -9.81 -2.54 11.41
C PRO A 28 -8.90 -1.43 10.89
N LYS A 29 -9.41 -0.18 10.87
CA LYS A 29 -8.67 0.99 10.37
C LYS A 29 -7.30 1.21 11.02
N SER A 30 -7.12 0.76 12.27
CA SER A 30 -5.84 0.81 12.98
C SER A 30 -4.73 0.02 12.28
N GLU A 31 -5.09 -1.03 11.52
CA GLU A 31 -4.13 -1.89 10.81
C GLU A 31 -3.85 -1.43 9.37
N TRP A 32 -4.64 -0.49 8.84
CA TRP A 32 -4.60 -0.13 7.42
C TRP A 32 -3.24 0.48 7.02
N GLN A 33 -2.71 1.40 7.83
CA GLN A 33 -1.38 1.98 7.57
C GLN A 33 -0.27 0.93 7.59
N ASN A 34 -0.33 -0.03 8.52
CA ASN A 34 0.67 -1.09 8.62
C ASN A 34 0.60 -2.05 7.43
N LEU A 35 -0.62 -2.42 6.99
CA LEU A 35 -0.82 -3.23 5.79
C LEU A 35 -0.32 -2.52 4.53
N ALA A 36 -0.70 -1.26 4.33
CA ALA A 36 -0.28 -0.48 3.17
C ALA A 36 1.25 -0.38 3.08
N ARG A 37 1.92 -0.11 4.20
CA ARG A 37 3.40 -0.12 4.27
C ARG A 37 3.98 -1.48 3.87
N ARG A 38 3.48 -2.58 4.44
CA ARG A 38 3.96 -3.95 4.12
C ARG A 38 3.78 -4.30 2.64
N LEU A 39 2.67 -3.86 2.02
CA LEU A 39 2.44 -4.10 0.59
C LEU A 39 3.44 -3.32 -0.27
N VAL A 40 3.74 -2.07 0.10
CA VAL A 40 4.77 -1.29 -0.60
C VAL A 40 6.15 -1.94 -0.43
N GLU A 41 6.54 -2.27 0.79
CA GLU A 41 7.82 -2.95 1.08
C GLU A 41 7.94 -4.27 0.30
N ALA A 42 6.87 -5.07 0.26
CA ALA A 42 6.85 -6.33 -0.47
C ALA A 42 6.96 -6.15 -1.99
N TYR A 43 6.37 -5.07 -2.52
CA TYR A 43 6.38 -4.79 -3.96
C TYR A 43 7.70 -4.19 -4.44
N THR A 44 8.28 -3.26 -3.68
CA THR A 44 9.50 -2.53 -4.07
C THR A 44 10.79 -3.20 -3.56
N GLY A 45 10.69 -3.99 -2.49
CA GLY A 45 11.84 -4.49 -1.74
C GLY A 45 12.55 -3.42 -0.91
N GLN A 46 11.99 -2.21 -0.82
CA GLN A 46 12.55 -1.10 -0.06
C GLN A 46 11.97 -1.09 1.36
N GLN A 47 12.82 -0.95 2.38
CA GLN A 47 12.38 -0.83 3.77
C GLN A 47 11.90 0.57 4.14
N GLU A 48 12.32 1.57 3.39
CA GLU A 48 11.90 2.96 3.58
C GLU A 48 10.77 3.26 2.59
N VAL A 49 9.57 3.46 3.14
CA VAL A 49 8.37 3.76 2.36
C VAL A 49 7.97 5.21 2.60
N ASP A 50 7.70 5.94 1.52
CA ASP A 50 7.19 7.31 1.57
C ASP A 50 5.87 7.36 2.37
N PRO A 51 5.81 8.09 3.49
CA PRO A 51 4.60 8.23 4.29
C PRO A 51 3.41 8.81 3.50
N GLN A 52 3.65 9.73 2.55
CA GLN A 52 2.57 10.30 1.73
C GLN A 52 1.92 9.24 0.82
N LEU A 53 2.72 8.30 0.32
CA LEU A 53 2.20 7.20 -0.48
C LEU A 53 1.31 6.28 0.37
N VAL A 54 1.75 5.94 1.58
CA VAL A 54 0.95 5.13 2.52
C VAL A 54 -0.37 5.82 2.82
N ASP A 55 -0.33 7.11 3.12
CA ASP A 55 -1.51 7.90 3.38
C ASP A 55 -2.45 7.95 2.17
N TRP A 56 -1.92 8.11 0.95
CA TRP A 56 -2.72 8.08 -0.28
C TRP A 56 -3.40 6.72 -0.51
N ILE A 57 -2.71 5.61 -0.24
CA ILE A 57 -3.28 4.26 -0.32
C ILE A 57 -4.44 4.11 0.68
N VAL A 58 -4.24 4.57 1.92
CA VAL A 58 -5.21 4.42 3.03
C VAL A 58 -6.41 5.36 2.89
N GLN A 59 -6.22 6.59 2.38
CA GLN A 59 -7.29 7.58 2.16
C GLN A 59 -8.26 7.20 1.03
N GLY A 60 -7.94 6.16 0.26
CA GLY A 60 -8.66 5.75 -0.93
C GLY A 60 -10.07 5.16 -0.77
N GLY A 61 -10.62 5.18 0.44
CA GLY A 61 -11.98 4.72 0.74
C GLY A 61 -12.77 5.78 1.51
N THR A 62 -13.30 6.77 0.79
CA THR A 62 -14.48 7.56 1.19
C THR A 62 -15.54 7.40 0.13
#